data_AF-A0AAE6JKI8-F1
#
_entry.id   AF-A0AAE6JKI8-F1
#
_cell.length_a   1.000
_cell.length_b   1.000
_cell.length_c   1.000
_cell.angle_alpha   90.00
_cell.angle_beta   90.00
_cell.angle_gamma   90.00
#
_symmetry.space_group_name_H-M   'P 1'
#
loop_
_entity.id
_entity.type
_entity.pdbx_description
1 polymer ?
#
loop_
_entity_poly.entity_id
_entity_poly.type
_entity_poly.pdbx_seq_one_letter_code
_entity_poly.pdbx_strand_id
1 'polypeptide(L)'
;MKETHLIKQKFKSAIRRGTGEAYLLLQRYPGIDFSGEIIKACVKNFSYDGQCEGSRGEYLFELIGLSGKKDKIKKAVLKALLKPQKDTWTLTQLFSLAKMFARQDDAEARKTIYDAFVHNPIWRSDWPAPQTL
;
A
#
# COMPACT_ATOMS: atom_id res chain seq x y z
N MET A 1 -9.57 26.84 4.80
CA MET A 1 -9.65 26.08 3.51
C MET A 1 -8.35 26.12 2.70
N LYS A 2 -7.75 27.29 2.41
CA LYS A 2 -6.48 27.38 1.64
C LYS A 2 -5.30 26.65 2.32
N GLU A 3 -5.17 26.78 3.63
CA GLU A 3 -4.08 26.15 4.39
C GLU A 3 -4.15 24.61 4.38
N THR A 4 -5.33 24.04 4.65
CA THR A 4 -5.58 22.58 4.57
C THR A 4 -5.22 22.04 3.18
N HIS A 5 -5.53 22.79 2.12
CA HIS A 5 -5.18 22.41 0.76
C HIS A 5 -3.65 22.37 0.54
N LEU A 6 -2.93 23.40 1.01
CA LEU A 6 -1.46 23.45 0.93
C LEU A 6 -0.82 22.30 1.71
N ILE A 7 -1.33 21.98 2.90
CA ILE A 7 -0.83 20.85 3.70
C ILE A 7 -1.06 19.53 2.95
N LYS A 8 -2.24 19.33 2.34
CA LYS A 8 -2.51 18.14 1.52
C LYS A 8 -1.60 18.05 0.29
N GLN A 9 -1.27 19.16 -0.36
CA GLN A 9 -0.31 19.17 -1.46
C GLN A 9 1.11 18.82 -0.99
N LYS A 10 1.56 19.36 0.15
CA LYS A 10 2.85 19.00 0.75
C LYS A 10 2.91 17.51 1.10
N PHE A 11 1.85 16.99 1.73
CA PHE A 11 1.74 15.56 2.04
C PHE A 11 1.82 14.70 0.77
N LYS A 12 1.07 15.06 -0.27
CA LYS A 12 1.10 14.37 -1.57
C LYS A 12 2.52 14.33 -2.17
N SER A 13 3.28 15.43 -2.09
CA SER A 13 4.66 15.46 -2.55
C SER A 13 5.57 14.55 -1.69
N ALA A 14 5.47 14.68 -0.35
CA ALA A 14 6.28 13.93 0.60
C ALA A 14 6.07 12.40 0.49
N ILE A 15 4.81 11.96 0.48
CA ILE A 15 4.49 10.53 0.40
C ILE A 15 4.97 9.92 -0.92
N ARG A 16 4.95 10.66 -2.03
CA ARG A 16 5.46 10.17 -3.32
C ARG A 16 6.97 9.95 -3.28
N ARG A 17 7.70 10.92 -2.71
CA ARG A 17 9.15 10.84 -2.53
C ARG A 17 9.58 9.82 -1.47
N GLY A 18 8.66 9.29 -0.67
CA GLY A 18 8.97 8.31 0.39
C GLY A 18 9.76 8.90 1.56
N THR A 19 9.65 10.21 1.79
CA THR A 19 10.39 10.88 2.88
C THR A 19 9.65 10.80 4.20
N GLY A 20 10.39 10.93 5.31
CA GLY A 20 9.84 11.07 6.66
C GLY A 20 8.96 12.31 6.87
N GLU A 21 8.98 13.27 5.94
CA GLU A 21 8.12 14.45 5.98
C GLU A 21 6.63 14.08 5.98
N ALA A 22 6.22 13.02 5.26
CA ALA A 22 4.82 12.57 5.28
C ALA A 22 4.39 12.09 6.67
N TYR A 23 5.27 11.39 7.38
CA TYR A 23 5.06 10.93 8.75
C TYR A 23 4.87 12.13 9.70
N LEU A 24 5.76 13.13 9.61
CA LEU A 24 5.68 14.35 10.43
C LEU A 24 4.39 15.14 10.16
N LEU A 25 3.94 15.22 8.90
CA LEU A 25 2.69 15.90 8.55
C LEU A 25 1.46 15.19 9.11
N LEU A 26 1.45 13.85 9.13
CA LEU A 26 0.38 13.06 9.74
C LEU A 26 0.29 13.31 11.25
N GLN A 27 1.44 13.32 11.94
CA GLN A 27 1.48 13.58 13.39
C GLN A 27 1.09 15.03 13.73
N ARG A 28 1.55 16.01 12.93
CA ARG A 28 1.28 17.43 13.19
C ARG A 28 -0.18 17.81 12.94
N TYR A 29 -0.86 17.12 12.02
CA TYR A 29 -2.23 17.47 11.59
C TYR A 29 -3.19 16.28 11.64
N PRO A 30 -3.48 15.71 12.83
CA PRO A 30 -4.33 14.51 12.96
C PRO A 30 -5.79 14.73 12.53
N GLY A 31 -6.27 15.99 12.50
CA GLY A 31 -7.61 16.33 12.03
C GLY A 31 -7.77 16.36 10.49
N ILE A 32 -6.68 16.24 9.73
CA ILE A 32 -6.72 16.26 8.27
C ILE A 32 -6.74 14.83 7.73
N ASP A 33 -7.76 14.49 6.93
CA ASP A 33 -7.81 13.19 6.26
C ASP A 33 -6.83 13.13 5.07
N PHE A 34 -5.75 12.36 5.25
CA PHE A 34 -4.76 12.01 4.22
C PHE A 34 -4.98 10.63 3.59
N SER A 35 -5.99 9.87 4.01
CA SER A 35 -6.20 8.47 3.60
C SER A 35 -6.25 8.28 2.08
N GLY A 36 -6.78 9.26 1.34
CA GLY A 36 -6.81 9.21 -0.13
C GLY A 36 -5.44 9.16 -0.79
N GLU A 37 -4.46 9.91 -0.27
CA GLU A 37 -3.10 9.90 -0.79
C GLU A 37 -2.32 8.66 -0.30
N ILE A 38 -2.59 8.18 0.92
CA ILE A 38 -2.01 6.92 1.43
C ILE A 38 -2.49 5.74 0.59
N ILE A 39 -3.80 5.66 0.28
CA ILE A 39 -4.36 4.63 -0.60
C ILE A 39 -3.66 4.65 -1.95
N LYS A 40 -3.51 5.83 -2.58
CA LYS A 40 -2.81 5.95 -3.87
C LYS A 40 -1.38 5.42 -3.81
N ALA A 41 -0.66 5.72 -2.73
CA ALA A 41 0.70 5.23 -2.53
C ALA A 41 0.76 3.73 -2.24
N CYS A 42 -0.27 3.14 -1.63
CA CYS A 42 -0.37 1.70 -1.40
C CYS A 42 -0.70 0.90 -2.67
N VAL A 43 -1.54 1.45 -3.56
CA VAL A 43 -2.02 0.74 -4.76
C VAL A 43 -1.23 1.06 -6.03
N LYS A 44 -0.23 1.92 -5.93
CA LYS A 44 0.70 2.24 -7.02
C LYS A 44 2.08 2.46 -6.43
N ASN A 45 3.05 1.64 -6.84
CA ASN A 45 4.44 1.84 -6.43
C ASN A 45 4.98 3.14 -7.07
N PHE A 46 5.62 3.98 -6.24
CA PHE A 46 6.23 5.26 -6.64
C PHE A 46 7.76 5.26 -6.48
N SER A 47 8.38 4.11 -6.23
CA SER A 47 9.84 3.96 -6.27
C SER A 47 10.37 4.32 -7.65
N TYR A 48 11.55 4.95 -7.67
CA TYR A 48 12.23 5.28 -8.92
C TYR A 48 12.95 4.04 -9.47
N ASP A 49 13.62 3.29 -8.59
CA ASP A 49 14.25 2.01 -8.90
C ASP A 49 13.96 0.99 -7.79
N GLY A 50 13.01 0.08 -8.08
CA GLY A 50 12.61 -0.97 -7.15
C GLY A 50 13.71 -1.99 -6.83
N GLN A 51 14.75 -2.10 -7.67
CA GLN A 51 15.87 -3.02 -7.43
C GLN A 51 16.84 -2.51 -6.35
N CYS A 52 16.98 -1.19 -6.23
CA CYS A 52 17.88 -0.54 -5.26
C CYS A 52 17.16 -0.09 -3.98
N GLU A 53 15.87 0.27 -4.06
CA GLU A 53 15.12 0.86 -2.94
C GLU A 53 14.38 -0.16 -2.07
N GLY A 54 14.28 -1.42 -2.50
CA GLY A 54 13.53 -2.45 -1.78
C GLY A 54 12.02 -2.16 -1.70
N SER A 55 11.35 -2.73 -0.69
CA SER A 55 9.90 -2.59 -0.53
C SER A 55 9.53 -1.36 0.29
N ARG A 56 8.71 -0.47 -0.28
CA ARG A 56 8.08 0.65 0.44
C ARG A 56 6.98 0.23 1.42
N GLY A 57 6.72 -1.07 1.56
CA GLY A 57 5.62 -1.62 2.35
C GLY A 57 5.66 -1.20 3.81
N GLU A 58 6.82 -1.27 4.46
CA GLU A 58 6.96 -0.95 5.89
C GLU A 58 6.66 0.52 6.16
N TYR A 59 7.28 1.42 5.41
CA TYR A 59 7.01 2.86 5.46
C TYR A 59 5.51 3.16 5.29
N LEU A 60 4.87 2.57 4.28
CA LEU A 60 3.44 2.80 4.05
C LEU A 60 2.59 2.23 5.18
N PHE A 61 2.98 1.10 5.76
CA PHE A 61 2.28 0.48 6.88
C PHE A 61 2.31 1.33 8.16
N GLU A 62 3.43 1.99 8.43
CA GLU A 62 3.53 2.98 9.52
C GLU A 62 2.56 4.16 9.31
N LEU A 63 2.52 4.72 8.09
CA LEU A 63 1.58 5.80 7.77
C LEU A 63 0.12 5.35 7.91
N ILE A 64 -0.19 4.11 7.54
CA ILE A 64 -1.52 3.52 7.73
C ILE A 64 -1.89 3.49 9.21
N GLY A 65 -0.96 3.06 10.08
CA GLY A 65 -1.13 3.05 11.53
C GLY A 65 -1.44 4.44 12.09
N LEU A 66 -0.76 5.48 11.60
CA LEU A 66 -0.98 6.86 12.03
C LEU A 66 -2.25 7.52 11.48
N SER A 67 -2.75 7.04 10.34
CA SER A 67 -3.82 7.73 9.60
C SER A 67 -5.17 7.82 10.31
N GLY A 68 -5.41 7.02 11.35
CA GLY A 68 -6.73 6.84 11.97
C GLY A 68 -7.80 6.27 11.01
N LYS A 69 -7.42 5.88 9.79
CA LYS A 69 -8.31 5.35 8.73
C LYS A 69 -7.84 3.98 8.23
N LYS A 70 -7.21 3.20 9.12
CA LYS A 70 -6.60 1.90 8.82
C LYS A 70 -7.53 0.97 8.03
N ASP A 71 -8.78 0.76 8.47
CA ASP A 71 -9.71 -0.15 7.79
C ASP A 71 -10.08 0.29 6.38
N LYS A 72 -10.26 1.60 6.17
CA LYS A 72 -10.53 2.18 4.85
C LYS A 72 -9.38 1.90 3.90
N ILE A 73 -8.15 2.07 4.38
CA ILE A 73 -6.95 1.86 3.57
C ILE A 73 -6.73 0.36 3.32
N LYS A 74 -6.87 -0.48 4.35
CA LYS A 74 -6.80 -1.95 4.25
C LYS A 74 -7.73 -2.48 3.17
N LYS A 75 -9.02 -2.12 3.22
CA LYS A 75 -10.00 -2.54 2.22
C LYS A 75 -9.61 -2.15 0.80
N ALA A 76 -9.02 -0.96 0.61
CA ALA A 76 -8.54 -0.53 -0.69
C ALA A 76 -7.35 -1.36 -1.18
N VAL A 77 -6.41 -1.71 -0.29
CA VAL A 77 -5.26 -2.57 -0.58
C VAL A 77 -5.73 -3.98 -0.99
N LEU A 78 -6.57 -4.62 -0.17
CA LEU A 78 -7.06 -5.97 -0.45
C LEU A 78 -7.87 -6.03 -1.75
N LYS A 79 -8.72 -5.02 -1.98
CA LYS A 79 -9.46 -4.89 -3.25
C LYS A 79 -8.54 -4.69 -4.45
N ALA A 80 -7.43 -3.98 -4.30
CA ALA A 80 -6.45 -3.81 -5.38
C ALA A 80 -5.68 -5.10 -5.65
N LEU A 81 -5.32 -5.86 -4.61
CA LEU A 81 -4.60 -7.13 -4.72
C LEU A 81 -5.40 -8.20 -5.50
N LEU A 82 -6.72 -8.23 -5.35
CA LEU A 82 -7.58 -9.15 -6.10
C LEU A 82 -7.71 -8.82 -7.59
N LYS A 83 -7.30 -7.63 -8.02
CA LYS A 83 -7.35 -7.24 -9.44
C LYS A 83 -6.06 -7.63 -10.15
N PRO A 84 -6.12 -8.02 -11.43
CA PRO A 84 -4.94 -8.23 -12.25
C PRO A 84 -4.01 -7.01 -12.22
N GLN A 85 -2.77 -7.21 -11.81
CA GLN A 85 -1.73 -6.19 -11.78
C GLN A 85 -0.77 -6.37 -12.97
N LYS A 86 -0.52 -5.30 -13.71
CA LYS A 86 0.48 -5.31 -14.80
C LYS A 86 1.89 -4.96 -14.32
N ASP A 87 1.98 -4.26 -13.19
CA ASP A 87 3.23 -3.82 -12.58
C ASP A 87 3.59 -4.75 -11.43
N THR A 88 4.68 -5.50 -11.60
CA THR A 88 5.19 -6.46 -10.62
C THR A 88 5.63 -5.76 -9.32
N TRP A 89 6.13 -4.53 -9.38
CA TRP A 89 6.53 -3.78 -8.19
C TRP A 89 5.34 -3.34 -7.35
N THR A 90 4.25 -2.94 -8.02
CA THR A 90 2.97 -2.67 -7.34
C THR A 90 2.40 -3.96 -6.76
N LEU A 91 2.45 -5.09 -7.48
CA LEU A 91 1.98 -6.36 -6.93
C LEU A 91 2.77 -6.79 -5.68
N THR A 92 4.10 -6.75 -5.74
CA THR A 92 4.97 -7.06 -4.59
C THR A 92 4.65 -6.17 -3.39
N GLN A 93 4.40 -4.87 -3.62
CA GLN A 93 3.99 -3.95 -2.56
C GLN A 93 2.64 -4.34 -1.94
N LEU A 94 1.64 -4.69 -2.77
CA LEU A 94 0.32 -5.11 -2.29
C LEU A 94 0.39 -6.38 -1.45
N PHE A 95 1.18 -7.38 -1.87
CA PHE A 95 1.41 -8.58 -1.07
C PHE A 95 2.16 -8.28 0.23
N SER A 96 3.18 -7.40 0.19
CA SER A 96 3.92 -6.97 1.38
C SER A 96 2.97 -6.37 2.42
N LEU A 97 2.10 -5.44 2.01
CA LEU A 97 1.09 -4.83 2.88
C LEU A 97 0.06 -5.85 3.38
N ALA A 98 -0.46 -6.71 2.50
CA ALA A 98 -1.40 -7.76 2.88
C ALA A 98 -0.80 -8.72 3.92
N LYS A 99 0.48 -9.10 3.75
CA LYS A 99 1.23 -9.92 4.70
C LYS A 99 1.34 -9.23 6.06
N MET A 100 1.61 -7.92 6.11
CA MET A 100 1.65 -7.18 7.38
C MET A 100 0.30 -7.15 8.09
N PHE A 101 -0.81 -6.99 7.35
CA PHE A 101 -2.15 -7.13 7.94
C PHE A 101 -2.41 -8.55 8.46
N ALA A 102 -2.07 -9.58 7.67
CA ALA A 102 -2.24 -10.98 8.06
C ALA A 102 -1.44 -11.37 9.32
N ARG A 103 -0.26 -10.76 9.52
CA ARG A 103 0.56 -10.92 10.74
C ARG A 103 -0.03 -10.24 11.98
N GLN A 104 -0.97 -9.32 11.80
CA GLN A 104 -1.78 -8.73 12.87
C GLN A 104 -3.13 -9.43 13.04
N ASP A 105 -3.15 -10.74 12.75
CA ASP A 105 -4.32 -11.62 12.85
C ASP A 105 -5.51 -11.30 11.94
N ASP A 106 -5.30 -10.51 10.89
CA ASP A 106 -6.36 -10.18 9.93
C ASP A 106 -6.68 -11.37 9.00
N ALA A 107 -7.79 -12.06 9.31
CA ALA A 107 -8.24 -13.22 8.55
C ALA A 107 -8.66 -12.88 7.10
N GLU A 108 -9.19 -11.68 6.87
CA GLU A 108 -9.57 -11.18 5.54
C GLU A 108 -8.33 -11.01 4.66
N ALA A 109 -7.25 -10.46 5.22
CA ALA A 109 -5.98 -10.33 4.55
C ALA A 109 -5.36 -11.69 4.22
N ARG A 110 -5.37 -12.64 5.17
CA ARG A 110 -4.90 -14.01 4.92
C ARG A 110 -5.63 -14.65 3.74
N LYS A 111 -6.96 -14.62 3.76
CA LYS A 111 -7.79 -15.17 2.68
C LYS A 111 -7.49 -14.50 1.34
N THR A 112 -7.40 -13.17 1.33
CA THR A 112 -7.13 -12.39 0.11
C THR A 112 -5.78 -12.74 -0.54
N ILE A 113 -4.75 -13.01 0.28
CA ILE A 113 -3.44 -13.44 -0.23
C ILE A 113 -3.58 -14.77 -1.00
N TYR A 114 -4.28 -15.75 -0.42
CA TYR A 114 -4.52 -17.04 -1.08
C TYR A 114 -5.35 -16.87 -2.36
N ASP A 115 -6.46 -16.14 -2.29
CA ASP A 115 -7.35 -15.91 -3.43
C ASP A 115 -6.59 -15.21 -4.59
N ALA A 116 -5.79 -14.19 -4.28
CA ALA A 116 -4.99 -13.49 -5.29
C ALA A 116 -3.91 -14.38 -5.90
N PHE A 117 -3.25 -15.22 -5.09
CA PHE A 117 -2.21 -16.13 -5.56
C PHE A 117 -2.75 -17.20 -6.52
N VAL A 118 -3.93 -17.75 -6.23
CA VAL A 118 -4.58 -18.77 -7.07
C VAL A 118 -5.14 -18.17 -8.35
N HIS A 119 -5.78 -17.00 -8.28
CA HIS A 119 -6.58 -16.47 -9.39
C HIS A 119 -5.87 -15.45 -10.27
N ASN A 120 -4.74 -14.88 -9.85
CA ASN A 120 -3.99 -13.89 -10.63
C ASN A 120 -2.55 -14.35 -10.92
N PRO A 121 -2.34 -15.44 -11.69
CA PRO A 121 -1.00 -15.82 -12.13
C PRO A 121 -0.42 -14.73 -13.03
N ILE A 122 0.71 -14.13 -12.63
CA ILE A 122 1.45 -13.24 -13.53
C ILE A 122 2.34 -14.11 -14.44
N TRP A 123 2.11 -14.01 -15.74
CA TRP A 123 2.97 -14.62 -16.75
C TRP A 123 4.40 -14.03 -16.64
N ARG A 124 5.42 -14.89 -16.46
CA ARG A 124 6.83 -14.57 -16.12
C ARG A 124 7.12 -14.04 -14.71
N SER A 125 6.19 -14.11 -13.75
CA SER A 125 6.62 -13.98 -12.35
C SER A 125 7.29 -15.28 -11.90
N ASP A 126 8.35 -15.21 -11.10
CA ASP A 126 8.99 -16.37 -10.45
C ASP A 126 8.04 -17.09 -9.46
N TRP A 127 6.78 -16.65 -9.36
CA TRP A 127 5.77 -17.24 -8.52
C TRP A 127 5.04 -18.35 -9.29
N PRO A 128 5.25 -19.63 -8.95
CA PRO A 128 4.44 -20.71 -9.49
C PRO A 128 3.06 -20.63 -8.82
N ALA A 129 2.09 -20.03 -9.49
CA ALA A 129 0.70 -20.36 -9.16
C ALA A 129 0.52 -21.88 -9.37
N PRO A 130 -0.20 -22.60 -8.51
CA PRO A 130 -0.46 -24.01 -8.74
C PRO A 130 -1.25 -24.12 -10.04
N GLN A 131 -0.60 -24.61 -11.09
CA GLN A 131 -1.33 -25.17 -12.22
C GLN A 131 -2.08 -26.36 -11.62
N THR A 132 -3.40 -26.22 -11.55
CA THR A 132 -4.34 -27.21 -11.03
C THR A 132 -3.86 -28.64 -11.29
N LEU A 133 -3.72 -29.42 -10.21
CA LEU A 133 -3.61 -30.88 -10.26
C LEU A 133 -4.87 -31.50 -10.89
#